data_AF-A0A1A9DEH5-F1
#
_entry.id   AF-A0A1A9DEH5-F1
#
_cell.length_a   1.000
_cell.length_b   1.000
_cell.length_c   1.000
_cell.angle_alpha   90.00
_cell.angle_beta   90.00
_cell.angle_gamma   90.00
#
_symmetry.space_group_name_H-M   'P 1'
#
loop_
_entity.id
_entity.type
_entity.pdbx_description
1 polymer ?
#
loop_
_entity_poly.entity_id
_entity_poly.type
_entity_poly.pdbx_seq_one_letter_code
_entity_poly.pdbx_strand_id
1 'polypeptide(L)'
;MAEDEKTPAREVITEYAQSHFRYFRTADGTVYAQKNGHPVARPIRSQGTTGSHRQELMVGMFKDGAGVFNGTALKEALDLIEALALTETTQAVHIRVAPGFDGATWLDLGRADGQSVRIHPTGWDIATPDPREVCWRRTQLTGELPLPAKDTDGKGIDLLLRLCNFATAETECLAIAWLIGCLGPSVPVPAPFLTGPQGAGKSTGGRMLVRIVEGMSGDLRRAPKDEENLIAAVAAGWVTALDNLSHMTPDLSDAMCCIVTGAESVKRALFTDGDVHRARYRRPLLLTGIDVGVIRPDLAERLLPLRLERPRVRRTEAELWGEFEDALPVILGSLLDLTVKVRAAEAETPTDLRMADFAHLCAQLDAATGLGALPAYRASLDDLNDDVIEGDLLAQTVLKHAEDIAPGGEQRMTSTEWLHHLSRLYSGDELRPLPKGWPTTGKVLSDRLKRLQPTLAARGVLIDSGRTREGRYLEMARPAAAPPEYEQPEMA
;
A
#
# COMPACT_ATOMS: atom_id res chain seq x y z
N MET A 1 60.98 32.75 -4.41
CA MET A 1 59.61 32.59 -4.95
C MET A 1 59.02 31.43 -4.19
N ALA A 2 58.06 31.71 -3.31
CA ALA A 2 57.43 30.69 -2.48
C ALA A 2 56.72 29.69 -3.39
N GLU A 3 56.89 28.40 -3.11
CA GLU A 3 56.01 27.36 -3.66
C GLU A 3 54.59 27.72 -3.25
N ASP A 4 53.72 28.00 -4.22
CA ASP A 4 52.28 28.13 -3.98
C ASP A 4 51.81 26.88 -3.21
N GLU A 5 51.44 27.08 -1.95
CA GLU A 5 50.82 26.08 -1.09
C GLU A 5 49.47 25.74 -1.72
N LYS A 6 49.46 24.83 -2.69
CA LYS A 6 48.24 24.40 -3.38
C LYS A 6 47.30 23.83 -2.33
N THR A 7 46.13 24.44 -2.19
CA THR A 7 45.06 23.95 -1.32
C THR A 7 44.86 22.45 -1.53
N PRO A 8 44.89 21.64 -0.47
CA PRO A 8 44.71 20.20 -0.57
C PRO A 8 43.44 19.85 -1.35
N ALA A 9 43.51 18.87 -2.25
CA ALA A 9 42.37 18.43 -3.05
C ALA A 9 41.12 18.11 -2.20
N ARG A 10 41.32 17.48 -1.04
CA ARG A 10 40.25 17.18 -0.07
C ARG A 10 39.51 18.45 0.38
N GLU A 11 40.23 19.54 0.63
CA GLU A 11 39.65 20.82 1.08
C GLU A 11 38.83 21.45 -0.04
N VAL A 12 39.38 21.54 -1.25
CA VAL A 12 38.65 22.07 -2.42
C VAL A 12 37.36 21.29 -2.68
N ILE A 13 37.40 19.97 -2.64
CA ILE A 13 36.22 19.11 -2.84
C ILE A 13 35.20 19.33 -1.72
N THR A 14 35.64 19.40 -0.46
CA THR A 14 34.73 19.55 0.70
C THR A 14 34.07 20.93 0.72
N GLU A 15 34.81 21.99 0.42
CA GLU A 15 34.28 23.37 0.33
C GLU A 15 33.28 23.51 -0.83
N TYR A 16 33.60 22.94 -1.99
CA TYR A 16 32.66 22.90 -3.11
C TYR A 16 31.41 22.09 -2.75
N ALA A 17 31.58 20.92 -2.15
CA ALA A 17 30.48 20.09 -1.67
C ALA A 17 29.55 20.85 -0.70
N GLN A 18 30.08 21.54 0.30
CA GLN A 18 29.30 22.25 1.31
C GLN A 18 28.62 23.52 0.77
N SER A 19 29.21 24.17 -0.22
CA SER A 19 28.61 25.37 -0.84
C SER A 19 27.48 25.04 -1.84
N HIS A 20 27.53 23.86 -2.47
CA HIS A 20 26.56 23.45 -3.48
C HIS A 20 25.52 22.42 -3.00
N PHE A 21 25.76 21.74 -1.87
CA PHE A 21 24.89 20.69 -1.36
C PHE A 21 24.64 20.84 0.13
N ARG A 22 23.43 20.48 0.52
CA ARG A 22 23.05 20.20 1.90
C ARG A 22 23.27 18.72 2.18
N TYR A 23 23.87 18.43 3.34
CA TYR A 23 24.03 17.06 3.83
C TYR A 23 23.18 16.88 5.07
N PHE A 24 22.56 15.71 5.20
CA PHE A 24 21.76 15.36 6.36
C PHE A 24 21.70 13.84 6.50
N ARG A 25 21.25 13.39 7.67
CA ARG A 25 21.04 11.97 7.97
C ARG A 25 19.56 11.65 8.11
N THR A 26 19.15 10.46 7.70
CA THR A 26 17.84 9.93 8.05
C THR A 26 17.88 9.28 9.45
N ALA A 27 16.70 8.99 10.02
CA ALA A 27 16.60 8.35 11.33
C ALA A 27 17.26 6.95 11.37
N ASP A 28 17.38 6.28 10.22
CA ASP A 28 18.07 5.00 10.05
C ASP A 28 19.60 5.11 9.93
N GLY A 29 20.15 6.33 10.00
CA GLY A 29 21.59 6.61 9.93
C GLY A 29 22.13 6.83 8.51
N THR A 30 21.33 6.63 7.45
CA THR A 30 21.81 6.84 6.08
C THR A 30 22.08 8.33 5.83
N VAL A 31 23.28 8.65 5.31
CA VAL A 31 23.64 10.02 4.95
C VAL A 31 23.29 10.32 3.51
N TYR A 32 22.60 11.45 3.31
CA TYR A 32 22.15 11.94 2.03
C TYR A 32 22.81 13.28 1.69
N ALA A 33 23.00 13.50 0.39
CA ALA A 33 23.38 14.76 -0.21
C ALA A 33 22.22 15.28 -1.06
N GLN A 34 21.87 16.54 -0.89
CA GLN A 34 20.83 17.22 -1.64
C GLN A 34 21.42 18.48 -2.24
N LYS A 35 21.33 18.62 -3.57
CA LYS A 35 21.80 19.84 -4.24
C LYS A 35 20.96 21.04 -3.80
N ASN A 36 21.61 22.16 -3.49
CA ASN A 36 20.93 23.37 -3.06
C ASN A 36 19.90 23.83 -4.12
N GLY A 37 18.67 24.09 -3.68
CA GLY A 37 17.55 24.48 -4.56
C GLY A 37 16.90 23.33 -5.34
N HIS A 38 17.33 22.08 -5.14
CA HIS A 38 16.73 20.90 -5.79
C HIS A 38 16.15 19.96 -4.74
N PRO A 39 14.92 19.41 -4.94
CA PRO A 39 14.22 18.68 -3.89
C PRO A 39 14.69 17.23 -3.73
N VAL A 40 15.47 16.70 -4.68
CA VAL A 40 15.94 15.31 -4.67
C VAL A 40 17.25 15.17 -3.89
N ALA A 41 17.26 14.26 -2.93
CA ALA A 41 18.44 13.80 -2.23
C ALA A 41 18.93 12.44 -2.74
N ARG A 42 20.25 12.28 -2.73
CA ARG A 42 20.97 11.05 -3.12
C ARG A 42 21.74 10.51 -1.93
N PRO A 43 21.70 9.19 -1.65
CA PRO A 43 22.55 8.62 -0.63
C PRO A 43 24.02 8.75 -1.03
N ILE A 44 24.89 9.14 -0.09
CA ILE A 44 26.33 9.33 -0.36
C ILE A 44 26.96 8.00 -0.83
N ARG A 45 26.62 6.91 -0.14
CA ARG A 45 27.07 5.55 -0.46
C ARG A 45 26.06 4.85 -1.37
N SER A 46 25.92 5.33 -2.60
CA SER A 46 25.10 4.66 -3.64
C SER A 46 25.97 3.80 -4.56
N GLN A 47 25.59 2.53 -4.74
CA GLN A 47 26.15 1.62 -5.76
C GLN A 47 25.34 1.66 -7.08
N GLY A 48 24.34 2.54 -7.20
CA GLY A 48 23.37 2.54 -8.29
C GLY A 48 23.80 3.29 -9.57
N THR A 49 23.14 2.96 -10.69
CA THR A 49 23.43 3.51 -12.04
C THR A 49 22.71 4.81 -12.38
N THR A 50 21.78 5.32 -11.56
CA THR A 50 20.97 6.53 -11.81
C THR A 50 21.62 7.85 -11.36
N GLY A 51 22.95 7.84 -11.24
CA GLY A 51 23.74 8.96 -10.74
C GLY A 51 23.98 8.87 -9.23
N SER A 52 25.24 8.68 -8.86
CA SER A 52 25.70 8.81 -7.47
C SER A 52 25.98 10.27 -7.13
N HIS A 53 25.89 10.64 -5.85
CA HIS A 53 26.36 11.96 -5.38
C HIS A 53 27.80 12.23 -5.84
N ARG A 54 28.65 11.20 -5.80
CA ARG A 54 30.01 11.23 -6.33
C ARG A 54 30.08 11.73 -7.78
N GLN A 55 29.24 11.21 -8.67
CA GLN A 55 29.22 11.64 -10.08
C GLN A 55 28.68 13.06 -10.23
N GLU A 56 27.66 13.44 -9.46
CA GLU A 56 27.10 14.79 -9.48
C GLU A 56 28.14 15.83 -9.03
N LEU A 57 28.90 15.52 -7.97
CA LEU A 57 30.00 16.35 -7.48
C LEU A 57 31.11 16.49 -8.52
N MET A 58 31.54 15.38 -9.16
CA MET A 58 32.55 15.40 -10.22
C MET A 58 32.12 16.26 -11.41
N VAL A 59 30.88 16.12 -11.87
CA VAL A 59 30.34 16.90 -12.99
C VAL A 59 30.22 18.37 -12.62
N GLY A 60 29.77 18.70 -11.41
CA GLY A 60 29.69 20.07 -10.90
C GLY A 60 31.05 20.75 -10.86
N MET A 61 32.03 20.15 -10.16
CA MET A 61 33.38 20.70 -10.04
C MET A 61 34.05 20.91 -11.40
N PHE A 62 33.85 20.00 -12.36
CA PHE A 62 34.36 20.16 -13.71
C PHE A 62 33.70 21.34 -14.45
N LYS A 63 32.37 21.45 -14.40
CA LYS A 63 31.62 22.51 -15.08
C LYS A 63 31.91 23.90 -14.49
N ASP A 64 32.11 23.98 -13.19
CA ASP A 64 32.36 25.24 -12.49
C ASP A 64 33.85 25.60 -12.46
N GLY A 65 34.72 24.78 -13.06
CA GLY A 65 36.15 25.04 -13.17
C GLY A 65 36.95 24.83 -11.87
N ALA A 66 36.36 24.20 -10.85
CA ALA A 66 37.01 23.87 -9.58
C ALA A 66 38.09 22.77 -9.73
N GLY A 67 38.03 21.99 -10.81
CA GLY A 67 39.07 21.03 -11.19
C GLY A 67 38.57 19.57 -11.27
N VAL A 68 39.49 18.68 -11.65
CA VAL A 68 39.25 17.23 -11.72
C VAL A 68 40.17 16.55 -10.72
N PHE A 69 39.58 15.78 -9.80
CA PHE A 69 40.29 15.13 -8.71
C PHE A 69 40.29 13.61 -8.87
N ASN A 70 41.32 12.97 -8.32
CA ASN A 70 41.44 11.51 -8.35
C ASN A 70 40.44 10.85 -7.38
N GLY A 71 40.26 9.53 -7.52
CA GLY A 71 39.31 8.77 -6.71
C GLY A 71 39.62 8.73 -5.21
N THR A 72 40.89 8.82 -4.82
CA THR A 72 41.33 8.80 -3.42
C THR A 72 40.93 10.09 -2.71
N ALA A 73 41.25 11.25 -3.28
CA ALA A 73 40.88 12.55 -2.73
C ALA A 73 39.35 12.71 -2.60
N LEU A 74 38.62 12.21 -3.60
CA LEU A 74 37.15 12.23 -3.58
C LEU A 74 36.57 11.32 -2.48
N LYS A 75 37.18 10.14 -2.25
CA LYS A 75 36.80 9.26 -1.15
C LYS A 75 37.04 9.93 0.20
N GLU A 76 38.23 10.47 0.42
CA GLU A 76 38.58 11.16 1.68
C GLU A 76 37.66 12.34 1.98
N ALA A 77 37.28 13.12 0.96
CA ALA A 77 36.32 14.21 1.10
C ALA A 77 34.91 13.71 1.45
N LEU A 78 34.43 12.66 0.77
CA LEU A 78 33.12 12.07 1.06
C LEU A 78 33.07 11.41 2.46
N ASP A 79 34.14 10.75 2.89
CA ASP A 79 34.26 10.17 4.23
C ASP A 79 34.21 11.28 5.31
N LEU A 80 34.84 12.43 5.07
CA LEU A 80 34.75 13.60 5.94
C LEU A 80 33.34 14.19 5.96
N ILE A 81 32.71 14.38 4.79
CA ILE A 81 31.33 14.89 4.69
C ILE A 81 30.35 13.98 5.45
N GLU A 82 30.50 12.66 5.31
CA GLU A 82 29.68 11.69 6.03
C GLU A 82 29.87 11.81 7.55
N ALA A 83 31.11 12.00 8.01
CA ALA A 83 31.39 12.26 9.42
C ALA A 83 30.78 13.59 9.92
N LEU A 84 30.83 14.65 9.12
CA LEU A 84 30.22 15.94 9.45
C LEU A 84 28.70 15.87 9.53
N ALA A 85 28.06 15.01 8.72
CA ALA A 85 26.61 14.81 8.79
C ALA A 85 26.12 14.18 10.11
N LEU A 86 27.02 13.65 10.95
CA LEU A 86 26.68 13.14 12.28
C LEU A 86 26.15 14.23 13.22
N THR A 87 26.60 15.47 13.04
CA THR A 87 26.18 16.63 13.86
C THR A 87 24.98 17.37 13.27
N GLU A 88 24.53 16.99 12.07
CA GLU A 88 23.42 17.63 11.38
C GLU A 88 22.05 17.11 11.86
N THR A 89 21.03 17.93 11.64
CA THR A 89 19.64 17.56 11.94
C THR A 89 19.19 16.38 11.08
N THR A 90 18.47 15.44 11.69
CA THR A 90 17.90 14.31 10.97
C THR A 90 16.71 14.77 10.13
N GLN A 91 16.61 14.28 8.89
CA GLN A 91 15.46 14.55 8.02
C GLN A 91 15.00 13.29 7.29
N ALA A 92 13.68 13.10 7.16
CA ALA A 92 13.10 12.02 6.40
C ALA A 92 13.23 12.25 4.88
N VAL A 93 13.33 11.15 4.14
CA VAL A 93 13.23 11.13 2.68
C VAL A 93 12.03 10.32 2.25
N HIS A 94 11.40 10.73 1.16
CA HIS A 94 10.14 10.14 0.68
C HIS A 94 10.28 9.65 -0.75
N ILE A 95 9.49 8.63 -1.12
CA ILE A 95 9.40 8.12 -2.49
C ILE A 95 7.98 8.39 -2.97
N ARG A 96 7.85 9.11 -4.10
CA ARG A 96 6.60 9.47 -4.79
C ARG A 96 5.60 10.31 -4.02
N VAL A 97 5.21 9.93 -2.81
CA VAL A 97 4.22 10.64 -2.00
C VAL A 97 4.78 10.94 -0.62
N ALA A 98 4.57 12.16 -0.14
CA ALA A 98 5.07 12.64 1.15
C ALA A 98 4.01 13.44 1.92
N PRO A 99 4.01 13.37 3.27
CA PRO A 99 3.29 14.35 4.07
C PRO A 99 3.96 15.72 3.91
N GLY A 100 3.15 16.76 3.78
CA GLY A 100 3.59 18.17 3.80
C GLY A 100 3.26 18.85 5.12
N PHE A 101 3.54 20.15 5.20
CA PHE A 101 3.05 20.99 6.29
C PHE A 101 1.55 21.21 6.19
N ASP A 102 0.92 21.78 7.23
CA ASP A 102 -0.50 22.15 7.29
C ASP A 102 -1.54 21.06 6.92
N GLY A 103 -1.13 19.80 6.91
CA GLY A 103 -1.96 18.69 6.47
C GLY A 103 -1.95 18.47 4.96
N ALA A 104 -1.17 19.21 4.17
CA ALA A 104 -0.97 18.91 2.76
C ALA A 104 -0.29 17.55 2.53
N THR A 105 -0.42 17.04 1.31
CA THR A 105 0.39 15.92 0.80
C THR A 105 1.07 16.36 -0.48
N TRP A 106 2.22 15.76 -0.77
CA TRP A 106 2.98 16.04 -1.97
C TRP A 106 3.06 14.80 -2.86
N LEU A 107 2.98 14.99 -4.17
CA LEU A 107 3.21 13.98 -5.21
C LEU A 107 4.42 14.41 -6.06
N ASP A 108 5.50 13.63 -5.99
CA ASP A 108 6.67 13.77 -6.87
C ASP A 108 6.29 13.37 -8.29
N LEU A 109 6.43 14.30 -9.23
CA LEU A 109 6.20 14.02 -10.65
C LEU A 109 7.36 13.24 -11.28
N GLY A 110 8.47 13.00 -10.57
CA GLY A 110 9.62 12.26 -11.11
C GLY A 110 10.43 13.04 -12.15
N ARG A 111 10.03 14.28 -12.45
CA ARG A 111 10.59 15.15 -13.49
C ARG A 111 11.96 15.72 -13.13
N ALA A 112 12.82 15.92 -14.12
CA ALA A 112 14.17 16.47 -13.92
C ALA A 112 14.20 17.93 -13.43
N ASP A 113 13.10 18.67 -13.63
CA ASP A 113 12.91 20.05 -13.14
C ASP A 113 12.61 20.13 -11.63
N GLY A 114 12.38 18.99 -10.97
CA GLY A 114 12.06 18.92 -9.54
C GLY A 114 10.62 19.30 -9.20
N GLN A 115 9.76 19.56 -10.18
CA GLN A 115 8.37 19.91 -9.93
C GLN A 115 7.60 18.75 -9.30
N SER A 116 6.76 19.09 -8.34
CA SER A 116 5.88 18.20 -7.60
C SER A 116 4.50 18.85 -7.48
N VAL A 117 3.48 18.07 -7.15
CA VAL A 117 2.15 18.60 -6.86
C VAL A 117 1.95 18.66 -5.36
N ARG A 118 1.64 19.83 -4.83
CA ARG A 118 1.17 20.02 -3.45
C ARG A 118 -0.35 19.94 -3.43
N ILE A 119 -0.91 19.10 -2.56
CA ILE A 119 -2.34 18.80 -2.49
C ILE A 119 -2.84 19.13 -1.09
N HIS A 120 -3.79 20.06 -1.00
CA HIS A 120 -4.44 20.50 0.25
C HIS A 120 -5.97 20.45 0.06
N PRO A 121 -6.78 20.32 1.13
CA PRO A 121 -8.25 20.36 1.01
C PRO A 121 -8.82 21.62 0.31
N THR A 122 -8.03 22.70 0.18
CA THR A 122 -8.46 23.93 -0.51
C THR A 122 -8.03 24.01 -1.98
N GLY A 123 -7.18 23.11 -2.45
CA GLY A 123 -6.63 23.17 -3.80
C GLY A 123 -5.33 22.39 -3.96
N TRP A 124 -4.84 22.36 -5.20
CA TRP A 124 -3.55 21.77 -5.53
C TRP A 124 -2.75 22.68 -6.48
N ASP A 125 -1.43 22.66 -6.32
CA ASP A 125 -0.51 23.49 -7.11
C ASP A 125 0.75 22.72 -7.49
N ILE A 126 1.34 23.10 -8.63
CA ILE A 126 2.62 22.56 -9.09
C ILE A 126 3.73 23.48 -8.59
N ALA A 127 4.63 22.95 -7.78
CA ALA A 127 5.74 23.69 -7.21
C ALA A 127 6.96 22.78 -6.99
N THR A 128 8.14 23.41 -6.88
CA THR A 128 9.31 22.73 -6.33
C THR A 128 9.19 22.80 -4.80
N PRO A 129 9.14 21.67 -4.08
CA PRO A 129 8.94 21.70 -2.63
C PRO A 129 10.15 22.32 -1.93
N ASP A 130 9.88 23.04 -0.83
CA ASP A 130 10.95 23.45 0.08
C ASP A 130 11.62 22.18 0.63
N PRO A 131 12.96 22.04 0.50
CA PRO A 131 13.70 20.93 1.07
C PRO A 131 13.46 20.66 2.55
N ARG A 132 13.00 21.63 3.33
CA ARG A 132 12.64 21.45 4.75
C ARG A 132 11.26 20.80 4.92
N GLU A 133 10.37 20.96 3.96
CA GLU A 133 9.05 20.35 3.95
C GLU A 133 9.12 18.93 3.39
N VAL A 134 9.65 18.76 2.18
CA VAL A 134 9.77 17.46 1.52
C VAL A 134 11.13 17.30 0.89
N CYS A 135 11.71 16.12 1.09
CA CYS A 135 12.91 15.69 0.41
C CYS A 135 12.68 14.35 -0.30
N TRP A 136 12.90 14.34 -1.61
CA TRP A 136 12.63 13.18 -2.44
C TRP A 136 13.84 12.25 -2.52
N ARG A 137 13.61 10.96 -2.37
CA ARG A 137 14.51 9.90 -2.82
C ARG A 137 13.88 9.28 -4.06
N ARG A 138 14.52 9.44 -5.21
CA ARG A 138 14.09 8.77 -6.45
C ARG A 138 14.88 7.48 -6.65
N THR A 139 14.17 6.43 -7.05
CA THR A 139 14.79 5.16 -7.45
C THR A 139 14.64 4.99 -8.96
N GLN A 140 15.17 3.90 -9.52
CA GLN A 140 14.91 3.54 -10.91
C GLN A 140 13.43 3.27 -11.21
N LEU A 141 12.61 3.04 -10.17
CA LEU A 141 11.18 2.80 -10.29
C LEU A 141 10.37 4.10 -10.30
N THR A 142 10.99 5.24 -9.95
CA THR A 142 10.31 6.54 -9.99
C THR A 142 10.19 7.02 -11.44
N GLY A 143 9.08 6.68 -12.09
CA GLY A 143 8.75 7.17 -13.42
C GLY A 143 8.36 8.64 -13.47
N GLU A 144 8.58 9.27 -14.61
CA GLU A 144 8.09 10.62 -14.88
C GLU A 144 6.56 10.60 -15.09
N LEU A 145 5.88 11.52 -14.41
CA LEU A 145 4.47 11.86 -14.60
C LEU A 145 4.38 13.15 -15.44
N PRO A 146 3.34 13.28 -16.29
CA PRO A 146 3.07 14.54 -16.96
C PRO A 146 2.66 15.62 -15.95
N LEU A 147 2.72 16.88 -16.37
CA LEU A 147 2.07 17.95 -15.62
C LEU A 147 0.55 17.71 -15.66
N PRO A 148 -0.14 17.69 -14.50
CA PRO A 148 -1.59 17.55 -14.48
C PRO A 148 -2.28 18.72 -15.16
N ALA A 149 -3.32 18.42 -15.94
CA ALA A 149 -4.20 19.45 -16.49
C ALA A 149 -5.03 20.09 -15.36
N LYS A 150 -5.34 21.38 -15.50
CA LYS A 150 -6.27 22.11 -14.62
C LYS A 150 -7.66 22.17 -15.25
N ASP A 151 -8.68 22.49 -14.46
CA ASP A 151 -10.05 22.78 -14.91
C ASP A 151 -10.64 21.63 -15.76
N THR A 152 -10.40 20.40 -15.31
CA THR A 152 -10.71 19.20 -16.09
C THR A 152 -12.20 18.84 -16.10
N ASP A 153 -12.96 19.38 -15.15
CA ASP A 153 -14.39 19.09 -14.93
C ASP A 153 -14.68 17.58 -14.82
N GLY A 154 -13.74 16.83 -14.20
CA GLY A 154 -13.89 15.38 -13.99
C GLY A 154 -13.67 14.49 -15.22
N LYS A 155 -13.47 15.06 -16.42
CA LYS A 155 -13.35 14.32 -17.70
C LYS A 155 -12.26 13.25 -17.71
N GLY A 156 -11.22 13.44 -16.92
CA GLY A 156 -10.15 12.46 -16.74
C GLY A 156 -10.62 11.18 -16.05
N ILE A 157 -11.55 11.29 -15.10
CA ILE A 157 -12.16 10.10 -14.47
C ILE A 157 -12.96 9.33 -15.54
N ASP A 158 -13.78 10.01 -16.35
CA ASP A 158 -14.54 9.35 -17.43
C ASP A 158 -13.64 8.69 -18.49
N LEU A 159 -12.47 9.27 -18.77
CA LEU A 159 -11.47 8.67 -19.66
C LEU A 159 -10.90 7.38 -19.05
N LEU A 160 -10.52 7.41 -17.78
CA LEU A 160 -10.03 6.23 -17.07
C LEU A 160 -11.07 5.09 -17.06
N LEU A 161 -12.31 5.39 -16.69
CA LEU A 161 -13.37 4.39 -16.60
C LEU A 161 -13.70 3.78 -17.97
N ARG A 162 -13.56 4.53 -19.07
CA ARG A 162 -13.71 3.98 -20.43
C ARG A 162 -12.54 3.08 -20.87
N LEU A 163 -11.34 3.31 -20.33
CA LEU A 163 -10.14 2.52 -20.66
C LEU A 163 -10.08 1.21 -19.86
N CYS A 164 -10.67 1.18 -18.68
CA CYS A 164 -10.71 0.02 -17.79
C CYS A 164 -12.06 -0.70 -17.86
N ASN A 165 -12.06 -2.02 -18.09
CA ASN A 165 -13.30 -2.81 -18.18
C ASN A 165 -13.83 -3.22 -16.78
N PHE A 166 -14.08 -2.26 -15.90
CA PHE A 166 -14.69 -2.54 -14.60
C PHE A 166 -16.11 -3.10 -14.79
N ALA A 167 -16.46 -4.12 -14.00
CA ALA A 167 -17.70 -4.87 -14.18
C ALA A 167 -18.94 -4.06 -13.77
N THR A 168 -18.81 -3.22 -12.76
CA THR A 168 -19.93 -2.50 -12.14
C THR A 168 -19.51 -1.11 -11.67
N ALA A 169 -20.49 -0.22 -11.46
CA ALA A 169 -20.25 1.13 -10.94
C ALA A 169 -19.61 1.11 -9.54
N GLU A 170 -19.95 0.11 -8.72
CA GLU A 170 -19.31 -0.13 -7.42
C GLU A 170 -17.80 -0.40 -7.60
N THR A 171 -17.42 -1.18 -8.61
CA THR A 171 -16.00 -1.42 -8.89
C THR A 171 -15.29 -0.14 -9.35
N GLU A 172 -15.95 0.66 -10.19
CA GLU A 172 -15.43 1.93 -10.67
C GLU A 172 -15.17 2.92 -9.51
N CYS A 173 -16.14 3.08 -8.61
CA CYS A 173 -16.00 4.00 -7.48
C CYS A 173 -14.93 3.54 -6.48
N LEU A 174 -14.79 2.23 -6.23
CA LEU A 174 -13.74 1.68 -5.37
C LEU A 174 -12.34 1.85 -5.99
N ALA A 175 -12.20 1.74 -7.32
CA ALA A 175 -10.93 2.03 -8.00
C ALA A 175 -10.53 3.50 -7.83
N ILE A 176 -11.49 4.42 -7.93
CA ILE A 176 -11.27 5.86 -7.69
C ILE A 176 -10.89 6.11 -6.23
N ALA A 177 -11.62 5.55 -5.27
CA ALA A 177 -11.32 5.67 -3.84
C ALA A 177 -9.90 5.19 -3.52
N TRP A 178 -9.47 4.08 -4.13
CA TRP A 178 -8.11 3.57 -3.98
C TRP A 178 -7.04 4.54 -4.54
N LEU A 179 -7.26 5.11 -5.72
CA LEU A 179 -6.34 6.09 -6.31
C LEU A 179 -6.20 7.35 -5.42
N ILE A 180 -7.30 7.86 -4.87
CA ILE A 180 -7.28 8.97 -3.92
C ILE A 180 -6.53 8.56 -2.65
N GLY A 181 -6.80 7.37 -2.13
CA GLY A 181 -6.11 6.82 -0.96
C GLY A 181 -4.60 6.70 -1.17
N CYS A 182 -4.14 6.39 -2.39
CA CYS A 182 -2.71 6.35 -2.73
C CYS A 182 -2.00 7.69 -2.57
N LEU A 183 -2.73 8.81 -2.57
CA LEU A 183 -2.21 10.16 -2.36
C LEU A 183 -2.18 10.56 -0.87
N GLY A 184 -2.63 9.68 0.03
CA GLY A 184 -2.61 9.84 1.49
C GLY A 184 -1.50 9.00 2.13
N PRO A 185 -0.28 9.53 2.34
CA PRO A 185 0.85 8.75 2.83
C PRO A 185 0.69 8.27 4.27
N SER A 186 -0.26 8.89 5.00
CA SER A 186 -0.57 8.66 6.41
C SER A 186 -1.70 7.64 6.64
N VAL A 187 -2.38 7.16 5.60
CA VAL A 187 -3.56 6.30 5.69
C VAL A 187 -3.27 4.89 5.16
N PRO A 188 -3.70 3.80 5.85
CA PRO A 188 -3.67 2.47 5.27
C PRO A 188 -4.73 2.34 4.17
N VAL A 189 -4.33 1.81 3.01
CA VAL A 189 -5.23 1.58 1.88
C VAL A 189 -5.31 0.09 1.58
N PRO A 190 -6.50 -0.48 1.38
CA PRO A 190 -6.63 -1.88 1.03
C PRO A 190 -5.96 -2.14 -0.33
N ALA A 191 -5.50 -3.37 -0.52
CA ALA A 191 -4.82 -3.79 -1.74
C ALA A 191 -5.86 -4.23 -2.79
N PRO A 192 -5.96 -3.54 -3.95
CA PRO A 192 -6.86 -3.95 -4.99
C PRO A 192 -6.48 -5.33 -5.50
N PHE A 193 -7.47 -6.22 -5.57
CA PHE A 193 -7.31 -7.51 -6.19
C PHE A 193 -8.14 -7.54 -7.47
N LEU A 194 -7.47 -7.33 -8.60
CA LEU A 194 -8.10 -7.31 -9.91
C LEU A 194 -8.39 -8.76 -10.33
N THR A 195 -9.67 -9.10 -10.40
CA THR A 195 -10.17 -10.43 -10.76
C THR A 195 -11.03 -10.35 -12.02
N GLY A 196 -11.34 -11.51 -12.59
CA GLY A 196 -12.13 -11.63 -13.81
C GLY A 196 -11.60 -12.72 -14.74
N PRO A 197 -12.37 -13.11 -15.76
CA PRO A 197 -12.00 -14.18 -16.68
C PRO A 197 -10.71 -13.87 -17.44
N GLN A 198 -10.11 -14.91 -18.05
CA GLN A 198 -8.99 -14.72 -18.97
C GLN A 198 -9.40 -13.74 -20.09
N GLY A 199 -8.54 -12.75 -20.38
CA GLY A 199 -8.80 -11.72 -21.38
C GLY A 199 -9.62 -10.51 -20.90
N ALA A 200 -9.92 -10.39 -19.61
CA ALA A 200 -10.61 -9.20 -19.04
C ALA A 200 -9.72 -7.94 -18.93
N GLY A 201 -8.43 -8.03 -19.26
CA GLY A 201 -7.52 -6.88 -19.17
C GLY A 201 -7.01 -6.57 -17.77
N LYS A 202 -7.01 -7.54 -16.83
CA LYS A 202 -6.55 -7.36 -15.44
C LYS A 202 -5.16 -6.71 -15.32
N SER A 203 -4.15 -7.27 -15.98
CA SER A 203 -2.79 -6.71 -15.96
C SER A 203 -2.74 -5.35 -16.65
N THR A 204 -3.53 -5.14 -17.71
CA THR A 204 -3.61 -3.84 -18.41
C THR A 204 -4.22 -2.75 -17.53
N GLY A 205 -5.39 -3.00 -16.91
CA GLY A 205 -6.04 -2.07 -15.99
C GLY A 205 -5.22 -1.83 -14.73
N GLY A 206 -4.62 -2.89 -14.16
CA GLY A 206 -3.70 -2.76 -13.04
C GLY A 206 -2.49 -1.88 -13.38
N ARG A 207 -1.96 -2.00 -14.59
CA ARG A 207 -0.86 -1.16 -15.08
C ARG A 207 -1.30 0.29 -15.24
N MET A 208 -2.49 0.55 -15.77
CA MET A 208 -3.05 1.91 -15.86
C MET A 208 -3.19 2.55 -14.47
N LEU A 209 -3.78 1.85 -13.51
CA LEU A 209 -3.94 2.32 -12.13
C LEU A 209 -2.58 2.65 -11.49
N VAL A 210 -1.57 1.79 -11.67
CA VAL A 210 -0.20 2.05 -11.19
C VAL A 210 0.40 3.27 -11.88
N ARG A 211 0.30 3.38 -13.20
CA ARG A 211 0.94 4.45 -13.99
C ARG A 211 0.37 5.84 -13.72
N ILE A 212 -0.88 5.94 -13.24
CA ILE A 212 -1.46 7.21 -12.79
C ILE A 212 -0.65 7.80 -11.61
N VAL A 213 -0.10 6.96 -10.75
CA VAL A 213 0.68 7.39 -9.57
C VAL A 213 2.19 7.25 -9.80
N GLU A 214 2.65 6.22 -10.52
CA GLU A 214 4.05 5.88 -10.69
C GLU A 214 4.66 6.27 -12.04
N GLY A 215 3.88 6.90 -12.93
CA GLY A 215 4.34 7.28 -14.27
C GLY A 215 4.46 6.09 -15.22
N MET A 216 4.78 6.36 -16.50
CA MET A 216 4.70 5.37 -17.58
C MET A 216 5.69 4.20 -17.46
N SER A 217 6.78 4.36 -16.71
CA SER A 217 7.72 3.26 -16.41
C SER A 217 7.20 2.33 -15.29
N GLY A 218 6.11 2.68 -14.62
CA GLY A 218 5.43 1.82 -13.66
C GLY A 218 4.88 0.56 -14.35
N ASP A 219 5.15 -0.60 -13.73
CA ASP A 219 4.73 -1.90 -14.24
C ASP A 219 4.40 -2.85 -13.09
N LEU A 220 3.64 -3.90 -13.40
CA LEU A 220 3.39 -5.01 -12.50
C LEU A 220 4.57 -5.98 -12.53
N ARG A 221 4.81 -6.62 -11.39
CA ARG A 221 5.96 -7.51 -11.17
C ARG A 221 5.49 -8.86 -10.72
N ARG A 222 6.23 -9.92 -11.02
CA ARG A 222 5.95 -11.23 -10.41
C ARG A 222 6.15 -11.13 -8.90
N ALA A 223 5.30 -11.81 -8.14
CA ALA A 223 5.47 -11.95 -6.70
C ALA A 223 6.86 -12.52 -6.34
N PRO A 224 7.58 -11.88 -5.40
CA PRO A 224 8.83 -12.42 -4.86
C PRO A 224 8.62 -13.78 -4.19
N LYS A 225 9.70 -14.57 -4.10
CA LYS A 225 9.66 -15.92 -3.51
C LYS A 225 9.72 -15.92 -1.98
N ASP A 226 10.16 -14.81 -1.40
CA ASP A 226 10.39 -14.65 0.04
C ASP A 226 10.04 -13.22 0.48
N GLU A 227 9.81 -13.08 1.79
CA GLU A 227 9.44 -11.82 2.43
C GLU A 227 10.54 -10.76 2.29
N GLU A 228 11.81 -11.15 2.33
CA GLU A 228 12.93 -10.22 2.22
C GLU A 228 12.94 -9.47 0.89
N ASN A 229 12.75 -10.20 -0.22
CA ASN A 229 12.66 -9.63 -1.55
C ASN A 229 11.38 -8.80 -1.75
N LEU A 230 10.28 -9.15 -1.08
CA LEU A 230 9.07 -8.33 -1.07
C LEU A 230 9.30 -7.00 -0.35
N ILE A 231 9.91 -7.02 0.83
CA ILE A 231 10.27 -5.80 1.57
C ILE A 231 11.20 -4.92 0.73
N ALA A 232 12.19 -5.51 0.06
CA ALA A 232 13.09 -4.76 -0.83
C ALA A 232 12.33 -4.10 -2.00
N ALA A 233 11.39 -4.81 -2.63
CA ALA A 233 10.56 -4.28 -3.71
C ALA A 233 9.68 -3.11 -3.25
N VAL A 234 9.09 -3.23 -2.06
CA VAL A 234 8.24 -2.22 -1.39
C VAL A 234 9.05 -1.00 -0.96
N ALA A 235 10.29 -1.18 -0.52
CA ALA A 235 11.19 -0.08 -0.15
C ALA A 235 11.67 0.73 -1.37
N ALA A 236 11.61 0.16 -2.58
CA ALA A 236 12.10 0.79 -3.80
C ALA A 236 11.06 1.66 -4.53
N GLY A 237 9.77 1.51 -4.24
CA GLY A 237 8.69 2.24 -4.91
C GLY A 237 7.61 2.72 -3.94
N TRP A 238 6.60 3.40 -4.47
CA TRP A 238 5.42 3.80 -3.72
C TRP A 238 4.28 2.78 -3.88
N VAL A 239 3.91 2.46 -5.12
CA VAL A 239 2.94 1.40 -5.40
C VAL A 239 3.66 0.11 -5.77
N THR A 240 3.35 -0.98 -5.06
CA THR A 240 3.87 -2.32 -5.39
C THR A 240 2.78 -3.16 -6.01
N ALA A 241 2.86 -3.37 -7.33
CA ALA A 241 1.91 -4.18 -8.07
C ALA A 241 2.45 -5.59 -8.36
N LEU A 242 1.74 -6.61 -7.92
CA LEU A 242 2.05 -8.03 -8.13
C LEU A 242 1.13 -8.63 -9.20
N ASP A 243 1.71 -9.09 -10.30
CA ASP A 243 0.99 -9.65 -11.44
C ASP A 243 0.88 -11.17 -11.36
N ASN A 244 -0.24 -11.68 -11.85
CA ASN A 244 -0.49 -13.09 -12.10
C ASN A 244 -0.24 -13.99 -10.88
N LEU A 245 -0.79 -13.58 -9.73
CA LEU A 245 -0.83 -14.44 -8.55
C LEU A 245 -1.71 -15.66 -8.83
N SER A 246 -1.12 -16.84 -8.67
CA SER A 246 -1.83 -18.12 -8.78
C SER A 246 -2.06 -18.77 -7.41
N HIS A 247 -1.23 -18.43 -6.42
CA HIS A 247 -1.30 -18.99 -5.07
C HIS A 247 -0.93 -17.94 -4.04
N MET A 248 -1.68 -17.89 -2.94
CA MET A 248 -1.38 -17.08 -1.77
C MET A 248 -0.72 -17.93 -0.68
N THR A 249 0.60 -17.82 -0.49
CA THR A 249 1.25 -18.52 0.62
C THR A 249 0.96 -17.83 1.96
N PRO A 250 0.99 -18.54 3.10
CA PRO A 250 0.80 -17.93 4.42
C PRO A 250 1.76 -16.77 4.68
N ASP A 251 3.04 -16.92 4.35
CA ASP A 251 4.07 -15.91 4.58
C ASP A 251 3.85 -14.66 3.70
N LEU A 252 3.46 -14.85 2.42
CA LEU A 252 3.13 -13.74 1.53
C LEU A 252 1.90 -12.97 2.04
N SER A 253 0.87 -13.70 2.50
CA SER A 253 -0.33 -13.12 3.09
C SER A 253 0.00 -12.26 4.32
N ASP A 254 0.78 -12.81 5.25
CA ASP A 254 1.15 -12.09 6.49
C ASP A 254 2.03 -10.87 6.17
N ALA A 255 2.97 -11.00 5.25
CA ALA A 255 3.81 -9.89 4.80
C ALA A 255 2.98 -8.75 4.16
N MET A 256 1.99 -9.08 3.32
CA MET A 256 1.12 -8.07 2.71
C MET A 256 0.24 -7.37 3.74
N CYS A 257 -0.31 -8.10 4.72
CA CYS A 257 -1.05 -7.49 5.83
C CYS A 257 -0.19 -6.45 6.56
N CYS A 258 1.06 -6.80 6.87
CA CYS A 258 2.05 -5.93 7.48
C CYS A 258 2.36 -4.69 6.62
N ILE A 259 2.52 -4.85 5.31
CA ILE A 259 2.81 -3.74 4.38
C ILE A 259 1.62 -2.76 4.30
N VAL A 260 0.39 -3.26 4.26
CA VAL A 260 -0.83 -2.44 4.13
C VAL A 260 -1.06 -1.59 5.38
N THR A 261 -0.98 -2.17 6.57
CA THR A 261 -1.18 -1.41 7.83
C THR A 261 0.05 -0.63 8.27
N GLY A 262 1.21 -0.96 7.68
CA GLY A 262 2.50 -0.44 8.08
C GLY A 262 3.12 -1.30 9.18
N ALA A 263 4.27 -1.90 8.87
CA ALA A 263 5.08 -2.65 9.82
C ALA A 263 6.45 -1.98 9.97
N GLU A 264 7.04 -2.15 11.15
CA GLU A 264 8.45 -1.86 11.39
C GLU A 264 9.23 -3.16 11.19
N SER A 265 10.03 -3.24 10.13
CA SER A 265 11.01 -4.31 10.00
C SER A 265 12.31 -3.86 10.64
N VAL A 266 12.81 -4.72 11.52
CA VAL A 266 14.10 -4.59 12.18
C VAL A 266 15.06 -5.54 11.45
N LYS A 267 15.83 -5.04 10.47
CA LYS A 267 16.85 -5.86 9.79
C LYS A 267 18.25 -5.50 10.28
N ARG A 268 19.13 -6.49 10.36
CA ARG A 268 20.58 -6.26 10.36
C ARG A 268 20.98 -5.80 8.96
N ALA A 269 21.81 -4.76 8.86
CA ALA A 269 22.36 -4.33 7.59
C ALA A 269 23.07 -5.51 6.88
N LEU A 270 22.70 -5.79 5.64
CA LEU A 270 23.53 -6.67 4.80
C LEU A 270 24.80 -5.87 4.46
N PHE A 271 25.96 -6.39 4.90
CA PHE A 271 27.32 -5.88 4.68
C PHE A 271 27.84 -4.71 5.55
N THR A 272 27.24 -4.42 6.71
CA THR A 272 27.91 -3.63 7.77
C THR A 272 27.80 -4.34 9.12
N ASP A 273 28.92 -4.45 9.83
CA ASP A 273 28.98 -5.10 11.15
C ASP A 273 28.08 -4.38 12.15
N GLY A 274 27.05 -5.06 12.66
CA GLY A 274 26.37 -4.73 13.92
C GLY A 274 25.15 -3.81 13.89
N ASP A 275 24.91 -3.05 12.81
CA ASP A 275 23.82 -2.05 12.81
C ASP A 275 22.45 -2.63 12.44
N VAL A 276 21.46 -2.27 13.26
CA VAL A 276 20.07 -2.65 13.10
C VAL A 276 19.31 -1.49 12.46
N HIS A 277 18.91 -1.64 11.19
CA HIS A 277 18.07 -0.68 10.51
C HIS A 277 16.60 -0.94 10.80
N ARG A 278 15.91 0.10 11.30
CA ARG A 278 14.45 0.16 11.39
C ARG A 278 13.92 0.78 10.10
N ALA A 279 13.28 -0.03 9.27
CA ALA A 279 12.52 0.45 8.13
C ALA A 279 11.04 0.30 8.46
N ARG A 280 10.36 1.42 8.70
CA ARG A 280 8.89 1.45 8.70
C ARG A 280 8.43 1.62 7.26
N TYR A 281 7.76 0.61 6.72
CA TYR A 281 7.21 0.69 5.37
C TYR A 281 5.71 0.46 5.44
N ARG A 282 4.97 1.45 4.94
CA ARG A 282 3.57 1.32 4.52
C ARG A 282 3.49 1.73 3.07
N ARG A 283 2.91 0.89 2.22
CA ARG A 283 2.82 1.14 0.78
C ARG A 283 1.51 0.62 0.22
N PRO A 284 0.86 1.35 -0.71
CA PRO A 284 -0.19 0.80 -1.54
C PRO A 284 0.30 -0.44 -2.30
N LEU A 285 -0.50 -1.50 -2.24
CA LEU A 285 -0.31 -2.72 -3.02
C LEU A 285 -1.37 -2.78 -4.11
N LEU A 286 -1.09 -3.52 -5.19
CA LEU A 286 -2.08 -3.93 -6.19
C LEU A 286 -1.78 -5.36 -6.60
N LEU A 287 -2.79 -6.20 -6.74
CA LEU A 287 -2.68 -7.61 -7.05
C LEU A 287 -3.51 -7.92 -8.29
N THR A 288 -3.01 -8.78 -9.16
CA THR A 288 -3.83 -9.39 -10.22
C THR A 288 -3.76 -10.91 -10.12
N GLY A 289 -4.85 -11.57 -10.48
CA GLY A 289 -4.94 -13.02 -10.48
C GLY A 289 -6.21 -13.50 -11.17
N ILE A 290 -6.30 -14.80 -11.37
CA ILE A 290 -7.56 -15.43 -11.80
C ILE A 290 -8.26 -15.99 -10.58
N ASP A 291 -7.51 -16.79 -9.82
CA ASP A 291 -7.87 -17.39 -8.55
C ASP A 291 -6.55 -17.57 -7.77
N VAL A 292 -6.53 -17.19 -6.50
CA VAL A 292 -5.35 -17.31 -5.62
C VAL A 292 -5.49 -18.44 -4.58
N GLY A 293 -6.58 -19.21 -4.70
CA GLY A 293 -7.00 -20.21 -3.72
C GLY A 293 -7.61 -19.57 -2.49
N VAL A 294 -7.58 -20.32 -1.38
CA VAL A 294 -8.16 -19.89 -0.09
C VAL A 294 -7.43 -18.64 0.43
N ILE A 295 -8.15 -17.53 0.48
CA ILE A 295 -7.68 -16.27 1.09
C ILE A 295 -7.79 -16.41 2.61
N ARG A 296 -6.78 -15.91 3.34
CA ARG A 296 -6.84 -15.90 4.81
C ARG A 296 -7.76 -14.76 5.28
N PRO A 297 -8.58 -14.96 6.33
CA PRO A 297 -9.46 -13.93 6.89
C PRO A 297 -8.77 -12.57 7.12
N ASP A 298 -7.56 -12.59 7.68
CA ASP A 298 -6.82 -11.37 7.98
C ASP A 298 -6.42 -10.58 6.72
N LEU A 299 -6.11 -11.25 5.61
CA LEU A 299 -5.83 -10.58 4.34
C LEU A 299 -7.11 -10.11 3.67
N ALA A 300 -8.19 -10.90 3.73
CA ALA A 300 -9.49 -10.55 3.15
C ALA A 300 -9.98 -9.16 3.60
N GLU A 301 -9.88 -8.84 4.90
CA GLU A 301 -10.25 -7.53 5.44
C GLU A 301 -9.37 -6.35 4.95
N ARG A 302 -8.30 -6.64 4.21
CA ARG A 302 -7.36 -5.67 3.62
C ARG A 302 -7.29 -5.74 2.09
N LEU A 303 -8.12 -6.55 1.46
CA LEU A 303 -8.24 -6.59 0.01
C LEU A 303 -9.38 -5.67 -0.45
N LEU A 304 -9.27 -5.21 -1.70
CA LEU A 304 -10.30 -4.45 -2.39
C LEU A 304 -10.59 -5.15 -3.73
N PRO A 305 -11.58 -6.04 -3.82
CA PRO A 305 -11.88 -6.74 -5.06
C PRO A 305 -12.27 -5.72 -6.14
N LEU A 306 -11.55 -5.73 -7.26
CA LEU A 306 -11.93 -4.98 -8.45
C LEU A 306 -12.24 -5.97 -9.56
N ARG A 307 -13.53 -6.19 -9.84
CA ARG A 307 -13.97 -7.17 -10.84
C ARG A 307 -13.92 -6.55 -12.24
N LEU A 308 -13.26 -7.22 -13.17
CA LEU A 308 -13.20 -6.82 -14.58
C LEU A 308 -13.95 -7.80 -15.48
N GLU A 309 -14.60 -7.27 -16.52
CA GLU A 309 -15.25 -8.05 -17.56
C GLU A 309 -14.44 -8.12 -18.85
N ARG A 310 -14.80 -9.06 -19.72
CA ARG A 310 -14.17 -9.12 -21.05
C ARG A 310 -14.59 -7.91 -21.87
N PRO A 311 -13.64 -7.17 -22.47
CA PRO A 311 -13.98 -6.08 -23.38
C PRO A 311 -14.78 -6.63 -24.57
N ARG A 312 -15.86 -5.93 -24.93
CA ARG A 312 -16.68 -6.28 -26.10
C ARG A 312 -15.93 -6.02 -27.41
N VAL A 313 -15.13 -4.96 -27.43
CA VAL A 313 -14.30 -4.56 -28.57
C VAL A 313 -12.84 -4.69 -28.17
N ARG A 314 -12.08 -5.49 -28.92
CA ARG A 314 -10.63 -5.60 -28.72
C ARG A 314 -9.92 -4.48 -29.46
N ARG A 315 -8.90 -3.94 -28.82
CA ARG A 315 -7.99 -2.93 -29.36
C ARG A 315 -6.57 -3.49 -29.33
N THR A 316 -5.71 -2.97 -30.20
CA THR A 316 -4.28 -3.30 -30.08
C THR A 316 -3.71 -2.66 -28.83
N GLU A 317 -2.64 -3.26 -28.30
CA GLU A 317 -1.96 -2.70 -27.12
C GLU A 317 -1.37 -1.31 -27.42
N ALA A 318 -0.85 -1.09 -28.63
CA ALA A 318 -0.32 0.21 -29.05
C ALA A 318 -1.38 1.31 -29.08
N GLU A 319 -2.56 1.05 -29.65
CA GLU A 319 -3.66 2.03 -29.68
C GLU A 319 -4.17 2.35 -28.28
N LEU A 320 -4.26 1.34 -27.40
CA LEU A 320 -4.75 1.52 -26.04
C LEU A 320 -3.77 2.35 -25.19
N TRP A 321 -2.47 2.06 -25.29
CA TRP A 321 -1.46 2.82 -24.57
C TRP A 321 -1.27 4.22 -25.12
N GLY A 322 -1.37 4.42 -26.43
CA GLY A 322 -1.35 5.76 -27.03
C GLY A 322 -2.48 6.64 -26.48
N GLU A 323 -3.72 6.12 -26.44
CA GLU A 323 -4.83 6.87 -25.86
C GLU A 323 -4.66 7.12 -24.36
N PHE A 324 -4.17 6.14 -23.59
CA PHE A 324 -3.92 6.32 -22.17
C PHE A 324 -2.85 7.37 -21.88
N GLU A 325 -1.74 7.35 -22.64
CA GLU A 325 -0.65 8.32 -22.50
C GLU A 325 -1.13 9.74 -22.82
N ASP A 326 -1.89 9.92 -23.90
CA ASP A 326 -2.50 11.20 -24.27
C ASP A 326 -3.51 11.69 -23.21
N ALA A 327 -4.25 10.77 -22.59
CA ALA A 327 -5.25 11.08 -21.57
C ALA A 327 -4.64 11.32 -20.18
N LEU A 328 -3.44 10.81 -19.89
CA LEU A 328 -2.83 10.80 -18.55
C LEU A 328 -2.75 12.19 -17.88
N PRO A 329 -2.40 13.30 -18.57
CA PRO A 329 -2.43 14.64 -17.96
C PRO A 329 -3.82 15.03 -17.44
N VAL A 330 -4.88 14.69 -18.20
CA VAL A 330 -6.27 15.00 -17.84
C VAL A 330 -6.78 14.05 -16.75
N ILE A 331 -6.43 12.76 -16.83
CA ILE A 331 -6.71 11.77 -15.77
C ILE A 331 -6.13 12.22 -14.44
N LEU A 332 -4.84 12.59 -14.43
CA LEU A 332 -4.17 13.04 -13.21
C LEU A 332 -4.78 14.35 -12.69
N GLY A 333 -5.07 15.31 -13.56
CA GLY A 333 -5.76 16.55 -13.19
C GLY A 333 -7.11 16.31 -12.52
N SER A 334 -7.97 15.49 -13.14
CA SER A 334 -9.28 15.17 -12.56
C SER A 334 -9.19 14.39 -11.25
N LEU A 335 -8.21 13.50 -11.10
CA LEU A 335 -7.97 12.80 -9.84
C LEU A 335 -7.57 13.77 -8.73
N LEU A 336 -6.72 14.76 -9.03
CA LEU A 336 -6.33 15.79 -8.07
C LEU A 336 -7.49 16.71 -7.70
N ASP A 337 -8.28 17.16 -8.68
CA ASP A 337 -9.50 17.95 -8.46
C ASP A 337 -10.47 17.22 -7.53
N LEU A 338 -10.68 15.92 -7.78
CA LEU A 338 -11.53 15.08 -6.95
C LEU A 338 -10.94 14.86 -5.56
N THR A 339 -9.62 14.63 -5.46
CA THR A 339 -8.93 14.47 -4.17
C THR A 339 -9.12 15.69 -3.28
N VAL A 340 -9.04 16.90 -3.83
CA VAL A 340 -9.31 18.15 -3.10
C VAL A 340 -10.74 18.16 -2.57
N LYS A 341 -11.74 17.88 -3.44
CA LYS A 341 -13.16 17.84 -3.05
C LYS A 341 -13.44 16.82 -1.94
N VAL A 342 -12.91 15.60 -2.08
CA VAL A 342 -13.09 14.53 -1.09
C VAL A 342 -12.48 14.92 0.25
N ARG A 343 -11.26 15.47 0.26
CA ARG A 343 -10.59 15.87 1.50
C ARG A 343 -11.25 17.08 2.18
N ALA A 344 -12.01 17.89 1.45
CA ALA A 344 -12.79 19.00 1.98
C ALA A 344 -14.17 18.56 2.51
N ALA A 345 -14.63 17.36 2.17
CA ALA A 345 -15.93 16.86 2.60
C ALA A 345 -15.87 16.38 4.06
N GLU A 346 -16.90 16.75 4.83
CA GLU A 346 -17.13 16.23 6.16
C GLU A 346 -17.96 14.95 6.07
N ALA A 347 -17.51 13.89 6.75
CA ALA A 347 -18.22 12.63 6.84
C ALA A 347 -17.97 12.01 8.21
N GLU A 348 -18.92 11.21 8.71
CA GLU A 348 -18.69 10.42 9.92
C GLU A 348 -17.72 9.26 9.61
N THR A 349 -16.83 8.95 10.55
CA THR A 349 -15.89 7.82 10.41
C THR A 349 -16.60 6.51 10.76
N PRO A 350 -16.72 5.56 9.82
CA PRO A 350 -17.27 4.23 10.12
C PRO A 350 -16.23 3.44 10.93
N THR A 351 -16.41 3.39 12.26
CA THR A 351 -15.47 2.71 13.17
C THR A 351 -15.72 1.22 13.32
N ASP A 352 -16.79 0.70 12.69
CA ASP A 352 -17.15 -0.72 12.64
C ASP A 352 -16.23 -1.53 11.70
N LEU A 353 -15.53 -0.86 10.78
CA LEU A 353 -14.65 -1.51 9.80
C LEU A 353 -13.19 -1.49 10.24
N ARG A 354 -12.48 -2.59 9.97
CA ARG A 354 -11.05 -2.73 10.32
C ARG A 354 -10.17 -1.65 9.71
N MET A 355 -10.44 -1.26 8.47
CA MET A 355 -9.74 -0.17 7.78
C MET A 355 -10.56 1.13 7.87
N ALA A 356 -10.87 1.57 9.09
CA ALA A 356 -11.72 2.73 9.36
C ALA A 356 -11.27 4.01 8.62
N ASP A 357 -9.97 4.25 8.47
CA ASP A 357 -9.47 5.40 7.71
C ASP A 357 -9.84 5.34 6.22
N PHE A 358 -9.81 4.16 5.61
CA PHE A 358 -10.24 3.97 4.22
C PHE A 358 -11.77 3.99 4.09
N ALA A 359 -12.49 3.46 5.08
CA ALA A 359 -13.94 3.58 5.14
C ALA A 359 -14.39 5.05 5.25
N HIS A 360 -13.68 5.86 6.04
CA HIS A 360 -13.89 7.29 6.13
C HIS A 360 -13.61 8.00 4.80
N LEU A 361 -12.53 7.62 4.09
CA LEU A 361 -12.28 8.12 2.74
C LEU A 361 -13.43 7.80 1.78
N CYS A 362 -14.00 6.59 1.86
CA CYS A 362 -15.17 6.22 1.06
C CYS A 362 -16.40 7.06 1.42
N ALA A 363 -16.63 7.31 2.71
CA ALA A 363 -17.71 8.18 3.19
C ALA A 363 -17.55 9.64 2.71
N GLN A 364 -16.31 10.15 2.71
CA GLN A 364 -16.00 11.48 2.16
C GLN A 364 -16.20 11.53 0.65
N LEU A 365 -15.84 10.46 -0.07
CA LEU A 365 -16.10 10.34 -1.50
C LEU A 365 -17.61 10.38 -1.78
N ASP A 366 -18.41 9.69 -0.97
CA ASP A 366 -19.86 9.71 -1.09
C ASP A 366 -20.46 11.08 -0.79
N ALA A 367 -19.99 11.76 0.27
CA ALA A 367 -20.41 13.12 0.57
C ALA A 367 -20.06 14.11 -0.56
N ALA A 368 -18.94 13.90 -1.25
CA ALA A 368 -18.49 14.77 -2.34
C ALA A 368 -19.16 14.48 -3.70
N THR A 369 -19.62 13.24 -3.94
CA THR A 369 -20.01 12.79 -5.29
C THR A 369 -21.31 12.00 -5.38
N GLY A 370 -21.76 11.36 -4.30
CA GLY A 370 -22.92 10.47 -4.28
C GLY A 370 -22.71 9.10 -4.96
N LEU A 371 -21.45 8.65 -5.14
CA LEU A 371 -21.14 7.43 -5.89
C LEU A 371 -21.41 6.10 -5.13
N GLY A 372 -21.64 6.13 -3.82
CA GLY A 372 -21.94 4.93 -3.02
C GLY A 372 -20.73 4.03 -2.73
N ALA A 373 -19.53 4.61 -2.63
CA ALA A 373 -18.27 3.94 -2.33
C ALA A 373 -18.26 3.24 -0.96
N LEU A 374 -18.86 3.80 0.09
CA LEU A 374 -18.87 3.15 1.41
C LEU A 374 -19.79 1.90 1.42
N PRO A 375 -21.04 1.95 0.93
CA PRO A 375 -21.85 0.74 0.72
C PRO A 375 -21.16 -0.29 -0.18
N ALA A 376 -20.54 0.14 -1.29
CA ALA A 376 -19.77 -0.73 -2.17
C ALA A 376 -18.61 -1.41 -1.44
N TYR A 377 -17.90 -0.66 -0.59
CA TYR A 377 -16.78 -1.20 0.18
C TYR A 377 -17.26 -2.25 1.19
N ARG A 378 -18.35 -1.97 1.93
CA ARG A 378 -18.98 -2.94 2.86
C ARG A 378 -19.38 -4.23 2.14
N ALA A 379 -20.12 -4.11 1.03
CA ALA A 379 -20.51 -5.25 0.23
C ALA A 379 -19.31 -6.06 -0.28
N SER A 380 -18.22 -5.39 -0.65
CA SER A 380 -17.00 -6.08 -1.10
C SER A 380 -16.30 -6.89 0.00
N LEU A 381 -16.38 -6.43 1.25
CA LEU A 381 -15.87 -7.16 2.42
C LEU A 381 -16.76 -8.36 2.75
N ASP A 382 -18.07 -8.22 2.60
CA ASP A 382 -19.03 -9.31 2.78
C ASP A 382 -18.82 -10.43 1.75
N ASP A 383 -18.65 -10.06 0.48
CA ASP A 383 -18.31 -10.97 -0.62
C ASP A 383 -16.99 -11.71 -0.35
N LEU A 384 -15.96 -11.01 0.14
CA LEU A 384 -14.69 -11.65 0.49
C LEU A 384 -14.81 -12.61 1.68
N ASN A 385 -15.66 -12.29 2.66
CA ASN A 385 -15.96 -13.18 3.76
C ASN A 385 -16.70 -14.44 3.29
N ASP A 386 -17.61 -14.33 2.32
CA ASP A 386 -18.23 -15.47 1.63
C ASP A 386 -17.17 -16.37 0.99
N ASP A 387 -16.30 -15.80 0.16
CA ASP A 387 -15.25 -16.54 -0.53
C ASP A 387 -14.33 -17.29 0.45
N VAL A 388 -14.01 -16.68 1.60
CA VAL A 388 -13.22 -17.31 2.67
C VAL A 388 -13.96 -18.51 3.28
N ILE A 389 -15.26 -18.38 3.53
CA ILE A 389 -16.09 -19.47 4.09
C ILE A 389 -16.21 -20.61 3.08
N GLU A 390 -16.51 -20.31 1.82
CA GLU A 390 -16.61 -21.29 0.74
C GLU A 390 -15.31 -22.08 0.55
N GLY A 391 -14.16 -21.44 0.80
CA GLY A 391 -12.84 -22.07 0.75
C GLY A 391 -12.45 -22.90 1.98
N ASP A 392 -13.10 -22.75 3.14
CA ASP A 392 -12.75 -23.46 4.39
C ASP A 392 -13.87 -24.39 4.89
N LEU A 393 -13.69 -25.70 4.67
CA LEU A 393 -14.62 -26.74 5.12
C LEU A 393 -14.86 -26.74 6.64
N LEU A 394 -13.90 -26.29 7.44
CA LEU A 394 -14.09 -26.13 8.88
C LEU A 394 -15.07 -24.99 9.16
N ALA A 395 -14.92 -23.84 8.48
CA ALA A 395 -15.82 -22.71 8.63
C ALA A 395 -17.26 -23.10 8.25
N GLN A 396 -17.43 -23.78 7.11
CA GLN A 396 -18.74 -24.30 6.68
C GLN A 396 -19.35 -25.26 7.71
N THR A 397 -18.55 -26.16 8.27
CA THR A 397 -19.03 -27.11 9.29
C THR A 397 -19.44 -26.41 10.58
N VAL A 398 -18.71 -25.36 10.97
CA VAL A 398 -19.05 -24.53 12.14
C VAL A 398 -20.37 -23.78 11.91
N LEU A 399 -20.56 -23.15 10.74
CA LEU A 399 -21.81 -22.47 10.42
C LEU A 399 -22.99 -23.43 10.40
N LYS A 400 -22.82 -24.61 9.79
CA LYS A 400 -23.83 -25.68 9.81
C LYS A 400 -24.21 -26.10 11.23
N HIS A 401 -23.22 -26.25 12.13
CA HIS A 401 -23.49 -26.55 13.54
C HIS A 401 -24.24 -25.40 14.23
N ALA A 402 -23.87 -24.15 13.92
CA ALA A 402 -24.47 -22.98 14.54
C ALA A 402 -25.96 -22.79 14.17
N GLU A 403 -26.43 -23.37 13.06
CA GLU A 403 -27.86 -23.41 12.72
C GLU A 403 -28.70 -24.16 13.77
N ASP A 404 -28.12 -25.17 14.43
CA ASP A 404 -28.75 -25.93 15.52
C ASP A 404 -28.75 -25.16 16.86
N ILE A 405 -28.01 -24.06 16.96
CA ILE A 405 -28.00 -23.18 18.12
C ILE A 405 -29.13 -22.15 17.95
N ALA A 406 -30.09 -22.19 18.88
CA ALA A 406 -31.18 -21.22 18.91
C ALA A 406 -30.62 -19.77 19.02
N PRO A 407 -31.27 -18.76 18.41
CA PRO A 407 -30.88 -17.37 18.59
C PRO A 407 -30.82 -16.98 20.07
N GLY A 408 -29.72 -16.35 20.50
CA GLY A 408 -29.39 -16.06 21.90
C GLY A 408 -28.78 -17.24 22.67
N GLY A 409 -28.61 -18.40 22.03
CA GLY A 409 -28.03 -19.60 22.63
C GLY A 409 -26.49 -19.62 22.58
N GLU A 410 -25.91 -20.30 23.55
CA GLU A 410 -24.48 -20.58 23.65
C GLU A 410 -24.23 -22.06 23.93
N GLN A 411 -23.13 -22.60 23.40
CA GLN A 411 -22.64 -23.94 23.72
C GLN A 411 -21.16 -23.87 24.12
N ARG A 412 -20.83 -24.54 25.23
CA ARG A 412 -19.46 -24.59 25.76
C ARG A 412 -18.96 -26.03 25.82
N MET A 413 -17.78 -26.26 25.26
CA MET A 413 -17.08 -27.55 25.36
C MET A 413 -15.57 -27.32 25.37
N THR A 414 -14.78 -28.32 25.75
CA THR A 414 -13.33 -28.28 25.57
C THR A 414 -12.98 -28.29 24.07
N SER A 415 -11.79 -27.80 23.71
CA SER A 415 -11.37 -27.79 22.30
C SER A 415 -11.24 -29.20 21.70
N THR A 416 -11.01 -30.23 22.52
CA THR A 416 -10.97 -31.62 22.07
C THR A 416 -12.37 -32.17 21.80
N GLU A 417 -13.34 -31.84 22.63
CA GLU A 417 -14.74 -32.21 22.42
C GLU A 417 -15.31 -31.53 21.18
N TRP A 418 -15.05 -30.23 21.01
CA TRP A 418 -15.42 -29.51 19.79
C TRP A 418 -14.81 -30.14 18.54
N LEU A 419 -13.54 -30.56 18.62
CA LEU A 419 -12.90 -31.23 17.50
C LEU A 419 -13.60 -32.54 17.16
N HIS A 420 -13.90 -33.37 18.15
CA HIS A 420 -14.61 -34.61 17.93
C HIS A 420 -16.00 -34.34 17.33
N HIS A 421 -16.74 -33.40 17.90
CA HIS A 421 -18.09 -33.04 17.47
C HIS A 421 -18.13 -32.54 16.03
N LEU A 422 -17.32 -31.54 15.69
CA LEU A 422 -17.26 -30.98 14.33
C LEU A 422 -16.73 -32.00 13.32
N SER A 423 -15.77 -32.85 13.72
CA SER A 423 -15.28 -33.93 12.84
C SER A 423 -16.38 -34.95 12.54
N ARG A 424 -17.19 -35.31 13.55
CA ARG A 424 -18.34 -36.21 13.36
C ARG A 424 -19.40 -35.57 12.48
N LEU A 425 -19.70 -34.27 12.70
CA LEU A 425 -20.67 -33.53 11.90
C LEU A 425 -20.26 -33.45 10.42
N TYR A 426 -18.97 -33.22 10.15
CA TYR A 426 -18.43 -33.21 8.80
C TYR A 426 -18.45 -34.62 8.16
N SER A 427 -17.92 -35.62 8.86
CA SER A 427 -17.82 -36.99 8.33
C SER A 427 -19.20 -37.61 8.06
N GLY A 428 -20.22 -37.20 8.84
CA GLY A 428 -21.57 -37.71 8.76
C GLY A 428 -21.66 -39.22 9.04
N ASP A 429 -22.84 -39.78 8.81
CA ASP A 429 -23.10 -41.21 9.02
C ASP A 429 -22.37 -42.10 7.99
N GLU A 430 -21.96 -41.53 6.87
CA GLU A 430 -21.19 -42.22 5.81
C GLU A 430 -19.68 -42.32 6.12
N LEU A 431 -19.22 -41.83 7.28
CA LEU A 431 -17.81 -41.86 7.70
C LEU A 431 -16.85 -41.29 6.65
N ARG A 432 -17.22 -40.15 6.05
CA ARG A 432 -16.38 -39.49 5.04
C ARG A 432 -15.01 -39.15 5.63
N PRO A 433 -13.92 -39.36 4.86
CA PRO A 433 -12.58 -39.03 5.34
C PRO A 433 -12.46 -37.52 5.56
N LEU A 434 -11.82 -37.14 6.66
CA LEU A 434 -11.55 -35.74 6.95
C LEU A 434 -10.63 -35.15 5.88
N PRO A 435 -10.88 -33.92 5.43
CA PRO A 435 -10.12 -33.31 4.35
C PRO A 435 -8.69 -33.01 4.79
N LYS A 436 -7.79 -32.88 3.82
CA LYS A 436 -6.41 -32.49 4.10
C LYS A 436 -6.38 -31.11 4.77
N GLY A 437 -5.66 -31.00 5.88
CA GLY A 437 -5.58 -29.76 6.65
C GLY A 437 -6.71 -29.55 7.65
N TRP A 438 -7.59 -30.54 7.85
CA TRP A 438 -8.50 -30.56 9.00
C TRP A 438 -7.71 -30.58 10.32
N PRO A 439 -8.16 -29.88 11.38
CA PRO A 439 -7.47 -29.88 12.66
C PRO A 439 -7.30 -31.30 13.24
N THR A 440 -6.12 -31.62 13.74
CA THR A 440 -5.81 -32.95 14.32
C THR A 440 -5.76 -32.96 15.83
N THR A 441 -5.75 -31.79 16.47
CA THR A 441 -5.76 -31.64 17.93
C THR A 441 -6.68 -30.48 18.34
N GLY A 442 -7.20 -30.52 19.57
CA GLY A 442 -8.04 -29.43 20.08
C GLY A 442 -7.33 -28.07 20.07
N LYS A 443 -6.01 -28.04 20.28
CA LYS A 443 -5.21 -26.81 20.17
C LYS A 443 -5.24 -26.25 18.74
N VAL A 444 -4.99 -27.08 17.73
CA VAL A 444 -5.02 -26.68 16.32
C VAL A 444 -6.41 -26.19 15.92
N LEU A 445 -7.48 -26.83 16.41
CA LEU A 445 -8.85 -26.35 16.20
C LEU A 445 -9.05 -24.97 16.82
N SER A 446 -8.68 -24.80 18.10
CA SER A 446 -8.83 -23.52 18.81
C SER A 446 -8.11 -22.39 18.07
N ASP A 447 -6.88 -22.63 17.62
CA ASP A 447 -6.09 -21.64 16.88
C ASP A 447 -6.71 -21.32 15.51
N ARG A 448 -7.31 -22.31 14.82
CA ARG A 448 -8.06 -22.12 13.56
C ARG A 448 -9.34 -21.31 13.78
N LEU A 449 -10.15 -21.67 14.76
CA LEU A 449 -11.41 -20.97 15.06
C LEU A 449 -11.18 -19.51 15.47
N LYS A 450 -10.11 -19.24 16.25
CA LYS A 450 -9.71 -17.85 16.57
C LYS A 450 -9.37 -17.02 15.33
N ARG A 451 -8.74 -17.63 14.32
CA ARG A 451 -8.44 -16.95 13.05
C ARG A 451 -9.69 -16.73 12.19
N LEU A 452 -10.66 -17.64 12.26
CA LEU A 452 -11.94 -17.56 11.56
C LEU A 452 -12.97 -16.68 12.29
N GLN A 453 -12.69 -16.28 13.53
CA GLN A 453 -13.63 -15.56 14.39
C GLN A 453 -14.25 -14.31 13.71
N PRO A 454 -13.50 -13.42 13.02
CA PRO A 454 -14.10 -12.26 12.36
C PRO A 454 -15.08 -12.67 11.25
N THR A 455 -14.69 -13.63 10.40
CA THR A 455 -15.51 -14.15 9.30
C THR A 455 -16.76 -14.86 9.80
N LEU A 456 -16.67 -15.63 10.89
CA LEU A 456 -17.82 -16.28 11.52
C LEU A 456 -18.75 -15.26 12.19
N ALA A 457 -18.20 -14.22 12.81
CA ALA A 457 -18.97 -13.15 13.45
C ALA A 457 -19.81 -12.36 12.43
N ALA A 458 -19.27 -12.12 11.23
CA ALA A 458 -20.00 -11.54 10.10
C ALA A 458 -21.23 -12.37 9.67
N ARG A 459 -21.28 -13.65 10.05
CA ARG A 459 -22.44 -14.55 9.86
C ARG A 459 -23.20 -14.87 11.13
N GLY A 460 -23.06 -14.04 12.15
CA GLY A 460 -23.82 -14.16 13.38
C GLY A 460 -23.37 -15.33 14.27
N VAL A 461 -22.14 -15.82 14.11
CA VAL A 461 -21.56 -16.86 14.97
C VAL A 461 -20.35 -16.30 15.70
N LEU A 462 -20.46 -16.18 17.02
CA LEU A 462 -19.36 -15.73 17.88
C LEU A 462 -18.61 -16.93 18.43
N ILE A 463 -17.28 -16.86 18.36
CA ILE A 463 -16.38 -17.82 18.99
C ILE A 463 -15.61 -17.10 20.08
N ASP A 464 -15.66 -17.62 21.31
CA ASP A 464 -14.87 -17.13 22.43
C ASP A 464 -14.16 -18.28 23.17
N SER A 465 -13.18 -17.95 24.01
CA SER A 465 -12.46 -18.90 24.84
C SER A 465 -12.38 -18.42 26.27
N GLY A 466 -12.72 -19.29 27.22
CA GLY A 466 -12.69 -18.97 28.64
C GLY A 466 -12.02 -20.04 29.49
N ARG A 467 -12.02 -19.81 30.79
CA ARG A 467 -11.49 -20.75 31.78
C ARG A 467 -12.45 -20.88 32.97
N THR A 468 -12.75 -22.11 33.35
CA THR A 468 -13.44 -22.46 34.59
C THR A 468 -12.47 -23.13 35.57
N ARG A 469 -12.97 -23.53 36.75
CA ARG A 469 -12.20 -24.36 37.70
C ARG A 469 -11.82 -25.73 37.12
N GLU A 470 -12.60 -26.22 36.16
CA GLU A 470 -12.46 -27.56 35.56
C GLU A 470 -11.52 -27.56 34.36
N GLY A 471 -11.37 -26.43 33.66
CA GLY A 471 -10.46 -26.33 32.52
C GLY A 471 -10.67 -25.11 31.63
N ARG A 472 -10.01 -25.12 30.47
CA ARG A 472 -10.26 -24.15 29.38
C ARG A 472 -11.41 -24.67 28.50
N TYR A 473 -12.29 -23.79 28.06
CA TYR A 473 -13.37 -24.10 27.12
C TYR A 473 -13.31 -23.18 25.90
N LEU A 474 -13.95 -23.64 24.83
CA LEU A 474 -14.37 -22.81 23.71
C LEU A 474 -15.89 -22.69 23.74
N GLU A 475 -16.35 -21.49 23.46
CA GLU A 475 -17.76 -21.15 23.37
C GLU A 475 -18.10 -20.83 21.92
N MET A 476 -19.21 -21.38 21.44
CA MET A 476 -19.85 -20.98 20.20
C MET A 476 -21.22 -20.43 20.55
N ALA A 477 -21.47 -19.17 20.18
CA ALA A 477 -22.72 -18.49 20.48
C ALA A 477 -23.34 -17.93 19.20
N ARG A 478 -24.67 -17.96 19.14
CA ARG A 478 -25.45 -17.27 18.11
C ARG A 478 -26.19 -16.13 18.81
N PRO A 479 -25.75 -14.87 18.67
CA PRO A 479 -26.42 -13.74 19.30
C PRO A 479 -27.90 -13.71 18.93
N ALA A 480 -28.75 -13.22 19.84
CA ALA A 480 -30.11 -12.85 19.46
C ALA A 480 -30.01 -11.74 18.39
N ALA A 481 -30.88 -11.78 17.38
CA ALA A 481 -30.96 -10.69 16.42
C ALA A 481 -31.16 -9.37 17.20
N ALA A 482 -30.29 -8.39 16.97
CA ALA A 482 -30.50 -7.06 17.55
C ALA A 482 -31.88 -6.57 17.08
N PRO A 483 -32.73 -6.00 17.95
CA PRO A 483 -33.91 -5.29 17.47
C PRO A 483 -33.43 -4.20 16.51
N PRO A 484 -34.17 -3.94 15.40
CA PRO A 484 -33.81 -2.86 14.49
C PRO A 484 -33.65 -1.57 15.30
N GLU A 485 -32.55 -0.85 15.07
CA GLU A 485 -32.32 0.45 15.68
C GLU A 485 -33.54 1.34 15.38
N TYR A 486 -34.14 1.87 16.44
CA TYR A 486 -35.31 2.74 16.35
C TYR A 486 -34.99 3.92 15.42
N GLU A 487 -35.78 4.07 14.34
CA GLU A 487 -35.98 5.35 13.67
C GLU A 487 -36.26 6.39 14.76
N GLN A 488 -35.39 7.40 14.86
CA GLN A 488 -35.63 8.55 15.70
C GLN A 488 -36.98 9.15 15.29
N PRO A 489 -37.94 9.36 16.22
CA PRO A 489 -39.21 9.96 15.85
C PRO A 489 -38.94 11.39 15.36
N GLU A 490 -39.39 11.68 14.14
CA GLU A 490 -39.49 13.05 13.62
C GLU A 490 -40.16 13.92 14.68
N MET A 491 -39.41 14.89 15.23
CA MET A 491 -40.01 15.94 16.03
C MET A 491 -40.70 16.92 15.08
N ALA A 492 -42.02 16.97 15.22
CA ALA A 492 -42.91 17.96 14.61
C ALA A 492 -42.62 19.39 15.09
#